data_AF-A0A349MDQ1-F1
#
_entry.id   AF-A0A349MDQ1-F1
#
_cell.length_a   1.000
_cell.length_b   1.000
_cell.length_c   1.000
_cell.angle_alpha   90.00
_cell.angle_beta   90.00
_cell.angle_gamma   90.00
#
_symmetry.space_group_name_H-M   'P 1'
#
loop_
_entity.id
_entity.type
_entity.pdbx_description
1 polymer ?
#
loop_
_entity_poly.entity_id
_entity_poly.type
_entity_poly.pdbx_seq_one_letter_code
_entity_poly.pdbx_strand_id
1 'polypeptide(L)' 'KPAEMAEKIAEGRLKKWFKEVTLVNQAFIKDSKQTVSQYVESNGGGKVTDFARVALS' A
#
# COMPACT_ATOMS: atom_id res chain seq x y z
N LYS A 1 17.50 14.29 20.85
CA LYS A 1 17.58 15.28 19.75
C LYS A 1 16.22 15.33 19.06
N PRO A 2 15.54 16.50 19.01
CA PRO A 2 14.20 16.64 18.43
C PRO A 2 14.11 16.23 16.95
N ALA A 3 15.20 16.42 16.19
CA ALA A 3 15.27 16.09 14.77
C ALA A 3 15.04 14.58 14.49
N GLU A 4 15.70 13.67 15.23
CA GLU A 4 15.52 12.22 15.06
C GLU A 4 14.09 11.76 15.39
N MET A 5 13.41 12.46 16.29
CA MET A 5 12.02 12.16 16.65
C MET A 5 11.06 12.63 15.54
N ALA A 6 11.27 13.83 15.00
CA ALA A 6 10.50 14.35 13.87
C ALA A 6 10.65 13.47 12.62
N GLU A 7 11.86 12.97 12.36
CA GLU A 7 12.15 12.07 11.23
C GLU A 7 11.41 10.73 11.37
N LYS A 8 11.42 10.12 12.56
CA LYS A 8 10.64 8.90 12.84
C LYS A 8 9.13 9.11 12.68
N ILE A 9 8.60 10.28 13.04
CA ILE A 9 7.19 10.61 12.85
C ILE A 9 6.86 10.74 11.36
N ALA A 10 7.73 11.40 10.59
CA ALA A 10 7.56 11.52 9.14
C ALA A 10 7.60 10.16 8.44
N GLU A 11 8.55 9.29 8.80
CA GLU A 11 8.60 7.91 8.30
C GLU A 11 7.33 7.11 8.63
N GLY A 12 6.83 7.23 9.86
CA GLY A 12 5.61 6.54 10.28
C GLY A 12 4.39 6.97 9.46
N ARG A 13 4.25 8.27 9.21
CA ARG A 13 3.19 8.82 8.33
C ARG A 13 3.34 8.34 6.90
N LEU A 14 4.57 8.33 6.37
CA LEU A 14 4.82 7.87 5.02
C LEU A 14 4.50 6.38 4.85
N LYS A 15 4.91 5.54 5.81
CA LYS A 15 4.58 4.11 5.84
C LYS A 15 3.06 3.88 5.90
N LYS A 16 2.35 4.68 6.70
CA LYS A 16 0.88 4.61 6.76
C LYS A 16 0.25 5.01 5.43
N TRP A 17 0.70 6.11 4.83
CA TRP A 17 0.22 6.57 3.52
C TRP A 17 0.39 5.52 2.45
N PHE A 18 1.56 4.87 2.38
CA PHE A 18 1.79 3.76 1.45
C PHE A 18 0.80 2.61 1.64
N LYS A 19 0.47 2.25 2.89
CA LYS A 19 -0.51 1.18 3.17
C LYS A 19 -1.95 1.54 2.81
N GLU A 20 -2.31 2.82 2.80
CA GLU A 20 -3.70 3.26 2.59
C GLU A 20 -3.97 3.75 1.17
N VAL A 21 -2.95 4.27 0.48
CA VAL A 21 -3.13 5.01 -0.77
C VAL A 21 -2.54 4.27 -1.98
N THR A 22 -1.59 3.35 -1.80
CA THR A 22 -1.03 2.60 -2.93
C THR A 22 -1.68 1.23 -3.10
N LEU A 23 -2.10 0.96 -4.34
CA LEU A 23 -2.81 -0.27 -4.70
C LEU A 23 -2.05 -1.54 -4.30
N VAL A 24 -0.71 -1.53 -4.39
CA VAL A 24 0.12 -2.71 -4.14
C VAL A 24 0.33 -3.04 -2.66
N ASN A 25 0.38 -2.02 -1.80
CA ASN A 25 0.67 -2.17 -0.37
C ASN A 25 -0.59 -2.21 0.50
N GLN A 26 -1.75 -1.88 -0.07
CA GLN A 26 -3.01 -2.00 0.64
C GLN A 26 -3.34 -3.46 0.96
N ALA A 27 -4.07 -3.65 2.07
CA ALA A 27 -4.64 -4.94 2.42
C ALA A 27 -5.66 -5.36 1.35
N PHE A 28 -5.63 -6.64 0.96
CA PHE A 28 -6.56 -7.15 -0.02
C PHE A 28 -7.96 -7.29 0.58
N ILE A 29 -8.98 -6.70 -0.05
CA ILE A 29 -10.35 -6.62 0.51
C ILE A 29 -10.96 -8.00 0.81
N LYS A 30 -10.62 -9.02 0.00
CA LYS A 30 -11.13 -10.39 0.22
C LYS A 30 -10.32 -11.18 1.25
N ASP A 31 -9.08 -10.77 1.51
CA ASP A 31 -8.22 -11.36 2.54
C ASP A 31 -7.27 -10.32 3.12
N SER A 32 -7.68 -9.73 4.24
CA SER A 32 -6.94 -8.67 4.92
C SER A 32 -5.60 -9.14 5.52
N LYS A 33 -5.27 -10.44 5.46
CA LYS A 33 -3.98 -10.97 5.93
C LYS A 33 -2.84 -10.75 4.95
N GLN A 34 -3.15 -10.43 3.69
CA GLN A 34 -2.16 -10.23 2.64
C GLN A 34 -2.39 -8.90 1.90
N THR A 35 -1.33 -8.38 1.30
CA THR A 35 -1.44 -7.21 0.42
C THR A 35 -1.89 -7.62 -0.98
N VAL A 36 -2.35 -6.66 -1.76
CA VAL A 36 -2.70 -6.91 -3.17
C VAL A 36 -1.49 -7.41 -3.97
N SER A 37 -0.28 -6.91 -3.71
CA SER A 37 0.94 -7.44 -4.36
C SER A 37 1.15 -8.92 -4.07
N GLN A 38 1.04 -9.32 -2.80
CA GLN A 38 1.22 -10.71 -2.37
C GLN A 38 0.17 -11.63 -2.99
N TYR A 39 -1.08 -11.15 -3.12
CA TYR A 39 -2.14 -11.89 -3.80
C TYR A 39 -1.85 -12.08 -5.29
N VAL A 40 -1.41 -11.03 -6.00
CA VAL A 40 -1.13 -11.08 -7.44
C VAL A 40 0.09 -11.97 -7.72
N GLU A 41 1.14 -11.88 -6.91
CA GLU A 41 2.31 -12.77 -6.99
C GLU A 41 1.91 -14.24 -6.77
N SER A 42 1.04 -14.49 -5.80
CA SER A 42 0.56 -15.86 -5.48
C SER A 42 -0.38 -16.42 -6.57
N ASN A 43 -1.03 -15.57 -7.37
CA ASN A 43 -1.90 -15.97 -8.49
C ASN A 43 -1.15 -15.93 -9.83
N GLY A 44 -0.03 -16.66 -9.92
CA GLY A 44 0.68 -16.86 -11.17
C GLY A 44 1.81 -15.85 -11.46
N GLY A 45 2.34 -15.18 -10.43
CA GLY A 45 3.54 -14.34 -10.55
C GLY A 45 3.34 -13.06 -11.35
N GLY A 46 2.10 -12.56 -11.44
CA GLY A 46 1.80 -11.34 -12.16
C GLY A 46 2.39 -10.09 -11.50
N LYS A 47 2.56 -9.03 -12.27
CA LYS A 47 2.95 -7.71 -11.76
C LYS A 47 1.91 -6.67 -12.19
N VAL A 48 1.42 -5.90 -11.24
CA VAL A 48 0.54 -4.76 -11.55
C VAL A 48 1.39 -3.66 -12.19
N THR A 49 1.06 -3.29 -13.44
CA THR A 49 1.76 -2.24 -14.19
C THR A 49 1.06 -0.89 -14.08
N ASP A 50 -0.28 -0.88 -14.13
CA ASP A 50 -1.08 0.34 -14.08
C ASP A 50 -2.50 0.05 -13.57
N PHE A 51 -3.19 1.07 -13.05
CA PHE A 51 -4.60 0.98 -12.67
C PHE A 51 -5.30 2.34 -12.79
N ALA A 52 -6.56 2.33 -13.23
CA ALA A 52 -7.42 3.51 -13.25
C ALA A 52 -8.70 3.23 -12.45
N ARG A 53 -9.04 4.14 -11.53
CA ARG A 53 -10.33 4.12 -10.82
C ARG A 53 -11.19 5.28 -11.34
N VAL A 54 -12.29 4.95 -12.02
CA VAL A 54 -13.31 5.92 -12.44
C VAL A 54 -14.45 5.88 -11.45
N ALA A 55 -14.87 7.04 -10.97
CA ALA A 55 -16.06 7.20 -10.14
C ALA A 55 -16.96 8.25 -10.79
N LEU A 56 -18.22 7.89 -11.04
CA LEU A 56 -19.24 8.85 -11.44
C LEU A 56 -19.77 9.48 -10.15
N SER A 57 -19.35 10.71 -9.89
CA SER A 57 -19.88 11.57 -8.82
C SER A 57 -21.25 12.11 -9.20
#